data_AF-A0A7W7QGE7-F1
#
_entry.id   AF-A0A7W7QGE7-F1
#
_cell.length_a   1.000
_cell.length_b   1.000
_cell.length_c   1.000
_cell.angle_alpha   90.00
_cell.angle_beta   90.00
_cell.angle_gamma   90.00
#
_symmetry.space_group_name_H-M   'P 1'
#
loop_
_entity.id
_entity.type
_entity.pdbx_description
1 polymer ?
#
loop_
_entity_poly.entity_id
_entity_poly.type
_entity_poly.pdbx_seq_one_letter_code
_entity_poly.pdbx_strand_id
1 'polypeptide(L)'
;MTRRLLTGTYWVDTGERMIRAAASTALAALSAKQVGLFDVAWPAVVSVAGMAAVVSMLTSVAAGTTGDPQTAGFTTGARKGVRP
;
A
#
# COMPACT_ATOMS: atom_id res chain seq x y z
N MET A 1 -1.31 25.95 6.01
CA MET A 1 -1.43 24.70 5.22
C MET A 1 -0.27 23.78 5.59
N THR A 2 -0.42 22.94 6.62
CA THR A 2 0.62 21.96 7.00
C THR A 2 0.73 20.94 5.87
N ARG A 3 1.93 20.76 5.30
CA ARG A 3 2.17 19.84 4.17
C ARG A 3 1.83 18.40 4.63
N ARG A 4 0.64 17.94 4.25
CA ARG A 4 -0.01 16.68 4.65
C ARG A 4 0.79 15.42 4.27
N LEU A 5 1.73 15.56 3.34
CA LEU A 5 2.67 14.52 2.94
C LEU A 5 3.81 14.32 3.95
N LEU A 6 3.97 15.19 4.96
CA LEU A 6 5.07 15.12 5.93
C LEU A 6 4.63 14.55 7.29
N THR A 7 3.34 14.23 7.47
CA THR A 7 2.85 13.64 8.73
C THR A 7 3.19 12.16 8.84
N GLY A 8 3.65 11.74 10.02
CA GLY A 8 4.02 10.35 10.29
C GLY A 8 2.86 9.36 10.09
N THR A 9 1.63 9.75 10.43
CA THR A 9 0.43 8.90 10.25
C THR A 9 0.16 8.56 8.79
N TYR A 10 0.38 9.50 7.86
CA TYR A 10 0.23 9.29 6.42
C TYR A 10 1.26 8.27 5.90
N TRP A 11 2.50 8.36 6.37
CA TRP A 11 3.55 7.43 5.97
C TRP A 11 3.38 6.04 6.58
N VAL A 12 2.80 5.93 7.77
CA VAL A 12 2.44 4.63 8.36
C VAL A 12 1.36 3.94 7.53
N ASP A 13 0.28 4.64 7.18
CA ASP A 13 -0.79 4.09 6.32
C ASP A 13 -0.26 3.73 4.91
N THR A 14 0.56 4.60 4.33
CA THR A 14 1.23 4.32 3.05
C THR A 14 2.10 3.07 3.14
N GLY A 15 2.88 2.92 4.20
CA GLY A 15 3.73 1.75 4.45
C GLY A 15 2.94 0.45 4.59
N GLU A 16 1.82 0.47 5.32
CA GLU A 16 0.93 -0.68 5.44
C GLU A 16 0.39 -1.12 4.07
N ARG A 17 -0.01 -0.16 3.22
CA ARG A 17 -0.49 -0.43 1.87
C ARG A 17 0.60 -0.98 0.95
N MET A 18 1.82 -0.44 1.03
CA MET A 18 2.98 -0.95 0.29
C MET A 18 3.27 -2.41 0.64
N ILE A 19 3.31 -2.73 1.93
CA ILE A 19 3.56 -4.10 2.42
C ILE A 19 2.43 -5.04 1.98
N ARG A 20 1.18 -4.59 2.09
CA ARG A 20 0.01 -5.37 1.65
C ARG A 20 0.05 -5.67 0.15
N ALA A 21 0.44 -4.70 -0.68
CA ALA A 21 0.61 -4.89 -2.11
C ALA A 21 1.77 -5.84 -2.44
N ALA A 22 2.93 -5.68 -1.78
CA ALA A 22 4.05 -6.60 -1.95
C ALA A 22 3.67 -8.05 -1.60
N ALA A 23 2.99 -8.25 -0.48
CA ALA A 23 2.60 -9.58 -0.02
C ALA A 23 1.60 -10.25 -0.96
N SER A 24 0.56 -9.52 -1.40
CA SER A 24 -0.43 -10.09 -2.33
C SER A 24 0.19 -10.42 -3.69
N THR A 25 1.09 -9.58 -4.19
CA THR A 25 1.81 -9.83 -5.44
C THR A 25 2.83 -10.97 -5.31
N ALA A 26 3.53 -11.09 -4.18
CA ALA A 26 4.41 -12.22 -3.92
C ALA A 26 3.63 -13.54 -3.92
N LEU A 27 2.47 -13.59 -3.26
CA LEU A 27 1.60 -14.77 -3.27
C LEU A 27 1.13 -15.12 -4.69
N ALA A 28 0.79 -14.11 -5.50
CA ALA A 28 0.43 -14.33 -6.91
C ALA A 28 1.61 -14.81 -7.76
N ALA A 29 2.83 -14.36 -7.49
CA ALA A 29 4.03 -14.83 -8.18
C ALA A 29 4.39 -16.27 -7.79
N LEU A 30 4.14 -16.66 -6.53
CA LEU A 30 4.38 -18.01 -6.02
C LEU A 30 3.41 -19.05 -6.57
N SER A 31 2.18 -18.65 -6.95
CA SER A 31 1.22 -19.58 -7.56
C SER A 31 1.55 -19.93 -9.02
N ALA A 32 2.55 -19.28 -9.62
CA ALA A 32 3.01 -19.57 -10.97
C ALA A 32 3.93 -20.80 -11.01
N LYS A 33 3.33 -21.99 -11.19
CA LYS A 33 4.03 -23.24 -11.60
C LYS A 33 5.18 -23.72 -10.70
N GLN A 34 5.23 -23.31 -9.44
CA GLN A 34 6.23 -23.73 -8.45
C GLN A 34 5.60 -24.72 -7.47
N VAL A 35 6.23 -25.88 -7.25
CA VAL A 35 5.71 -26.93 -6.34
C VAL A 35 6.40 -26.88 -4.97
N GLY A 36 7.66 -26.46 -4.92
CA GLY A 36 8.49 -26.43 -3.70
C GLY A 36 9.00 -25.03 -3.35
N LEU A 37 9.18 -24.75 -2.05
CA LEU A 37 9.69 -23.47 -1.53
C LEU A 37 11.10 -23.11 -2.04
N PHE A 38 11.93 -24.13 -2.28
CA PHE A 38 13.32 -23.96 -2.70
C PHE A 38 13.50 -23.86 -4.21
N ASP A 39 12.53 -24.32 -5.00
CA ASP A 39 12.55 -24.25 -6.47
C ASP A 39 12.11 -22.86 -6.98
N VAL A 40 11.56 -22.04 -6.08
CA VAL A 40 11.10 -20.69 -6.38
C VAL A 40 12.27 -19.82 -6.83
N ALA A 41 12.09 -19.16 -7.98
CA ALA A 41 12.95 -18.07 -8.42
C ALA A 41 12.74 -16.82 -7.55
N TRP A 42 13.26 -16.84 -6.32
CA TRP A 42 13.12 -15.76 -5.33
C TRP A 42 13.48 -14.37 -5.85
N PRO A 43 14.55 -14.18 -6.67
CA PRO A 43 14.84 -12.88 -7.25
C PRO A 43 13.68 -12.31 -8.07
N ALA A 44 12.99 -13.16 -8.84
CA ALA A 44 11.84 -12.74 -9.64
C ALA A 44 10.64 -12.39 -8.74
N VAL A 45 10.35 -13.21 -7.73
CA VAL A 45 9.26 -12.94 -6.77
C VAL A 45 9.45 -11.61 -6.06
N VAL A 46 10.66 -11.37 -5.52
CA VAL A 46 11.00 -10.12 -4.84
C VAL A 46 10.94 -8.94 -5.80
N SER A 47 11.39 -9.10 -7.05
CA SER A 47 11.32 -8.04 -8.06
C SER A 47 9.88 -7.60 -8.36
N VAL A 48 8.97 -8.56 -8.58
CA VAL A 48 7.57 -8.24 -8.93
C VAL A 48 6.82 -7.70 -7.70
N ALA A 49 7.04 -8.28 -6.51
CA ALA A 49 6.49 -7.76 -5.26
C ALA A 49 7.00 -6.34 -4.94
N GLY A 50 8.28 -6.07 -5.17
CA GLY A 50 8.87 -4.75 -5.01
C GLY A 50 8.26 -3.72 -5.96
N MET A 51 8.02 -4.11 -7.22
CA MET A 51 7.32 -3.25 -8.18
C MET A 51 5.90 -2.91 -7.71
N ALA A 52 5.15 -3.87 -7.18
CA ALA A 52 3.82 -3.63 -6.63
C ALA A 52 3.83 -2.67 -5.43
N ALA A 53 4.83 -2.78 -4.53
CA ALA A 53 5.00 -1.83 -3.44
C ALA A 53 5.25 -0.41 -3.95
N VAL A 54 6.14 -0.24 -4.94
CA VAL A 54 6.43 1.07 -5.54
C VAL A 54 5.18 1.67 -6.19
N VAL A 55 4.42 0.87 -6.94
CA VAL A 55 3.15 1.32 -7.53
C VAL A 55 2.15 1.75 -6.44
N SER A 56 2.04 1.00 -5.35
CA SER A 56 1.16 1.34 -4.22
C SER A 56 1.57 2.65 -3.53
N MET A 57 2.88 2.86 -3.36
CA MET A 57 3.44 4.10 -2.82
C MET A 57 3.11 5.29 -3.72
N LEU A 58 3.39 5.19 -5.02
CA LEU A 58 3.11 6.26 -6.00
C LEU A 58 1.61 6.56 -6.08
N THR A 59 0.77 5.53 -5.99
CA THR A 59 -0.69 5.68 -5.95
C THR A 59 -1.14 6.42 -4.69
N SER A 60 -0.54 6.13 -3.53
CA SER A 60 -0.83 6.84 -2.27
C SER A 60 -0.37 8.29 -2.30
N VAL A 61 0.75 8.58 -2.97
CA VAL A 61 1.24 9.95 -3.22
C VAL A 61 0.27 10.71 -4.13
N ALA A 62 -0.17 10.09 -5.23
CA ALA A 62 -1.17 10.68 -6.12
C ALA A 62 -2.51 10.91 -5.39
N ALA A 63 -3.01 9.93 -4.63
CA ALA A 63 -4.27 10.04 -3.89
C ALA A 63 -4.22 11.13 -2.80
N GLY A 64 -3.08 11.31 -2.12
CA GLY A 64 -2.88 12.39 -1.14
C GLY A 64 -3.02 13.80 -1.72
N THR A 65 -3.09 13.95 -3.06
CA THR A 65 -3.36 15.23 -3.75
C THR A 65 -4.84 15.45 -4.09
N THR A 66 -5.72 14.47 -3.87
CA THR A 66 -7.16 14.51 -4.20
C THR A 66 -8.00 13.72 -3.17
N GLY A 67 -8.53 14.35 -2.10
CA GLY A 67 -9.48 13.71 -1.16
C GLY A 67 -9.43 14.16 0.33
N ASP A 68 -10.25 13.52 1.19
CA ASP A 68 -10.49 13.80 2.63
C ASP A 68 -9.19 13.78 3.47
N PRO A 69 -9.03 14.69 4.45
CA PRO A 69 -7.72 15.13 4.91
C PRO A 69 -7.05 14.28 6.01
N GLN A 70 -7.52 13.06 6.30
CA GLN A 70 -7.03 12.23 7.41
C GLN A 70 -6.57 10.81 7.03
N THR A 71 -6.80 10.35 5.79
CA THR A 71 -6.44 8.97 5.36
C THR A 71 -5.99 8.93 3.91
N ALA A 72 -5.24 7.91 3.50
CA ALA A 72 -4.91 7.69 2.07
C ALA A 72 -6.06 7.01 1.29
N GLY A 73 -7.31 7.12 1.76
CA GLY A 73 -8.49 6.50 1.15
C GLY A 73 -9.53 7.53 0.72
N PHE A 74 -10.17 7.30 -0.43
CA PHE A 74 -11.23 8.17 -0.98
C PHE A 74 -12.52 8.25 -0.13
N THR A 75 -12.67 7.46 0.95
CA THR A 75 -13.96 7.27 1.65
C THR A 75 -13.94 7.46 3.16
N THR A 76 -12.87 7.96 3.79
CA THR A 76 -12.94 8.25 5.24
C THR A 76 -13.61 9.59 5.48
N GLY A 77 -14.94 9.64 5.35
CA GLY A 77 -15.71 10.75 5.86
C GLY A 77 -15.52 10.88 7.37
N ALA A 78 -15.02 12.03 7.80
CA ALA A 78 -14.98 12.41 9.21
C ALA A 78 -16.34 12.12 9.87
N ARG A 79 -16.40 11.14 10.78
CA ARG A 79 -17.58 10.97 11.65
C ARG A 79 -17.68 12.22 12.52
N LYS A 80 -18.46 13.21 12.05
CA LYS A 80 -18.98 14.29 12.89
C LYS A 80 -19.74 13.64 14.03
N GLY A 81 -19.42 14.07 15.24
CA GLY A 81 -19.88 13.47 16.48
C GLY A 81 -21.38 13.22 16.52
N VAL A 82 -21.73 12.02 16.97
CA VAL A 82 -23.04 11.74 17.50
C VAL A 82 -22.97 11.99 19.01
N ARG A 83 -23.54 13.13 19.43
CA ARG A 83 -24.28 13.28 20.69
C ARG A 83 -25.67 13.77 20.28
N PRO A 84 -26.75 13.23 20.82
CA PRO A 84 -27.07 13.27 22.25
C PRO A 84 -26.96 11.94 22.98
#